data_AF-A0A198ADC2-F1
#
_entry.id   AF-A0A198ADC2-F1
#
_cell.length_a   1.000
_cell.length_b   1.000
_cell.length_c   1.000
_cell.angle_alpha   90.00
_cell.angle_beta   90.00
_cell.angle_gamma   90.00
#
_symmetry.space_group_name_H-M   'P 1'
#
loop_
_entity.id
_entity.type
_entity.pdbx_description
1 polymer ?
#
loop_
_entity_poly.entity_id
_entity_poly.type
_entity_poly.pdbx_seq_one_letter_code
_entity_poly.pdbx_strand_id
1 'polypeptide(L)'
;MTTYISPELASQFHKFGSHTFIQKGGHFEHPDQISLGNSVFMRAPYVFNTVSPRAENSPKIVIGDGCQFNLGVSVIADNHIELERNVLIGPNVTLTDTSNNNRVLSGHMRIGEGSWIGANAIVKGPLTIGKGAVVKPNSVVTSNVPDYCVVAGDPAQITQIYLPDIGHWVDIPPHSEAEHFVNYRKQHPLLSICIPTYNRASHLEHCLTSIFSQIGTCDLVEVIVSDNASTDSTPALMNRYLELYPNLTYICNEENIGPDRNIYHVMNQANGKFVKLQGDDDFYVDGTLMPLIHVLHMHGDCGVVHINVRNGNGRVQVHEGMSAFLELTSIYATFITSTILRREELKRIKDPAHFIDSSFNQVYLQYAILMENPKFCIMNANMYTYAGISSDSYNFGEIIFRSYQSILSYFIDKGLTIDQLRSEKKRTLYEYAIPWYRRIIETRMIANVERFEDIYTEHYQDEPYYHEALAIIRSIQSPTSNLIDGE
;
A
#
# COMPACT_ATOMS: atom_id res chain seq x y z
N MET A 1 44.78 1.66 0.61
CA MET A 1 43.60 2.51 0.35
C MET A 1 42.69 1.77 -0.60
N THR A 2 41.40 1.69 -0.31
CA THR A 2 40.42 1.13 -1.26
C THR A 2 40.35 2.04 -2.48
N THR A 3 40.65 1.52 -3.66
CA THR A 3 40.57 2.26 -4.93
C THR A 3 39.29 1.88 -5.66
N TYR A 4 38.65 2.85 -6.30
CA TYR A 4 37.42 2.67 -7.10
C TYR A 4 37.74 2.75 -8.60
N ILE A 5 36.78 2.36 -9.45
CA ILE A 5 36.91 2.52 -10.90
C ILE A 5 37.10 3.99 -11.28
N SER A 6 37.72 4.23 -12.44
CA SER A 6 37.98 5.59 -12.90
C SER A 6 36.71 6.25 -13.47
N PRO A 7 36.61 7.59 -13.45
CA PRO A 7 35.52 8.31 -14.09
C PRO A 7 35.34 7.96 -15.58
N GLU A 8 36.44 7.68 -16.29
CA GLU A 8 36.41 7.33 -17.71
C GLU A 8 35.77 5.96 -17.96
N LEU A 9 35.91 5.01 -17.02
CA LEU A 9 35.20 3.74 -17.10
C LEU A 9 33.72 3.92 -16.70
N ALA A 10 33.45 4.72 -15.67
CA ALA A 10 32.08 5.02 -15.24
C ALA A 10 31.24 5.68 -16.35
N SER A 11 31.85 6.55 -17.17
CA SER A 11 31.18 7.20 -18.30
C SER A 11 30.88 6.28 -19.49
N GLN A 12 31.41 5.05 -19.51
CA GLN A 12 31.14 4.08 -20.57
C GLN A 12 29.86 3.29 -20.34
N PHE A 13 29.31 3.31 -19.12
CA PHE A 13 28.07 2.58 -18.81
C PHE A 13 26.86 3.17 -19.53
N HIS A 14 25.88 2.32 -19.87
CA HIS A 14 24.59 2.79 -20.39
C HIS A 14 23.95 3.82 -19.45
N LYS A 15 24.01 3.52 -18.15
CA LYS A 15 23.61 4.41 -17.06
C LYS A 15 24.52 4.13 -15.87
N PHE A 16 24.97 5.20 -15.22
CA PHE A 16 25.71 5.12 -13.98
C PHE A 16 25.02 5.99 -12.92
N GLY A 17 24.30 5.36 -12.00
CA GLY A 17 23.55 6.07 -10.97
C GLY A 17 24.43 6.81 -9.97
N SER A 18 23.82 7.78 -9.29
CA SER A 18 24.48 8.58 -8.25
C SER A 18 24.85 7.72 -7.04
N HIS A 19 25.92 8.10 -6.33
CA HIS A 19 26.38 7.40 -5.11
C HIS A 19 26.71 5.91 -5.32
N THR A 20 27.00 5.50 -6.56
CA THR A 20 27.43 4.14 -6.89
C THR A 20 28.94 3.99 -6.74
N PHE A 21 29.37 2.95 -6.04
CA PHE A 21 30.76 2.71 -5.65
C PHE A 21 31.22 1.31 -6.07
N ILE A 22 32.13 1.25 -7.03
CA ILE A 22 32.66 0.00 -7.58
C ILE A 22 34.17 -0.06 -7.32
N GLN A 23 34.61 -1.06 -6.54
CA GLN A 23 36.04 -1.25 -6.24
C GLN A 23 36.83 -1.64 -7.49
N LYS A 24 38.04 -1.10 -7.64
CA LYS A 24 38.96 -1.48 -8.72
C LYS A 24 39.42 -2.93 -8.53
N GLY A 25 39.45 -3.71 -9.61
CA GLY A 25 39.96 -5.09 -9.60
C GLY A 25 39.00 -6.15 -10.18
N GLY A 26 37.95 -5.73 -10.88
CA GLY A 26 37.10 -6.62 -11.70
C GLY A 26 37.10 -6.25 -13.18
N HIS A 27 36.25 -6.90 -13.95
CA HIS A 27 36.15 -6.77 -15.39
C HIS A 27 34.70 -6.52 -15.84
N PHE A 28 34.52 -5.59 -16.76
CA PHE A 28 33.24 -5.32 -17.45
C PHE A 28 33.48 -5.47 -18.95
N GLU A 29 32.72 -6.33 -19.60
CA GLU A 29 32.69 -6.49 -21.06
C GLU A 29 31.44 -5.80 -21.62
N HIS A 30 31.65 -4.86 -22.55
CA HIS A 30 30.65 -3.92 -23.06
C HIS A 30 29.89 -3.14 -21.96
N PRO A 31 30.56 -2.21 -21.24
CA PRO A 31 29.92 -1.38 -20.22
C PRO A 31 28.69 -0.63 -20.75
N ASP A 32 28.68 -0.26 -22.02
CA ASP A 32 27.59 0.42 -22.73
C ASP A 32 26.28 -0.39 -22.78
N GLN A 33 26.33 -1.69 -22.45
CA GLN A 33 25.19 -2.60 -22.33
C GLN A 33 24.78 -2.85 -20.87
N ILE A 34 25.36 -2.12 -19.92
CA ILE A 34 25.15 -2.29 -18.48
C ILE A 34 24.58 -0.98 -17.90
N SER A 35 23.43 -1.10 -17.23
CA SER A 35 22.76 0.00 -16.54
C SER A 35 22.85 -0.22 -15.03
N LEU A 36 23.40 0.76 -14.32
CA LEU A 36 23.54 0.75 -12.88
C LEU A 36 22.66 1.83 -12.24
N GLY A 37 21.86 1.42 -11.26
CA GLY A 37 21.06 2.28 -10.40
C GLY A 37 21.89 3.13 -9.46
N ASN A 38 21.19 3.88 -8.60
CA ASN A 38 21.79 4.69 -7.55
C ASN A 38 22.25 3.81 -6.37
N SER A 39 23.27 4.26 -5.64
CA SER A 39 23.73 3.62 -4.40
C SER A 39 24.09 2.14 -4.56
N VAL A 40 24.56 1.72 -5.74
CA VAL A 40 25.04 0.36 -5.98
C VAL A 40 26.45 0.21 -5.40
N PHE A 41 26.72 -0.88 -4.69
CA PHE A 41 28.04 -1.15 -4.12
C PHE A 41 28.61 -2.47 -4.64
N MET A 42 29.82 -2.46 -5.19
CA MET A 42 30.47 -3.66 -5.73
C MET A 42 31.89 -3.85 -5.20
N ARG A 43 32.17 -5.04 -4.67
CA ARG A 43 33.50 -5.44 -4.17
C ARG A 43 34.24 -6.28 -5.20
N ALA A 44 35.50 -5.95 -5.43
CA ALA A 44 36.37 -6.72 -6.32
C ALA A 44 36.84 -8.04 -5.67
N PRO A 45 37.19 -9.06 -6.47
CA PRO A 45 37.04 -9.12 -7.93
C PRO A 45 35.59 -9.37 -8.35
N TYR A 46 35.24 -9.01 -9.58
CA TYR A 46 33.93 -9.31 -10.19
C TYR A 46 34.10 -9.44 -11.70
N VAL A 47 33.17 -10.13 -12.36
CA VAL A 47 33.10 -10.25 -13.82
C VAL A 47 31.68 -9.95 -14.27
N PHE A 48 31.51 -8.99 -15.16
CA PHE A 48 30.26 -8.70 -15.84
C PHE A 48 30.50 -8.84 -17.34
N ASN A 49 29.86 -9.83 -17.95
CA ASN A 49 30.05 -10.17 -19.35
C ASN A 49 28.71 -10.10 -20.10
N THR A 50 28.71 -9.48 -21.28
CA THR A 50 27.62 -9.58 -22.25
C THR A 50 28.10 -10.33 -23.50
N VAL A 51 27.59 -11.55 -23.71
CA VAL A 51 28.15 -12.53 -24.68
C VAL A 51 28.00 -12.10 -26.16
N SER A 52 27.07 -11.21 -26.44
CA SER A 52 26.87 -10.62 -27.78
C SER A 52 26.20 -9.26 -27.63
N PRO A 53 26.88 -8.11 -27.82
CA PRO A 53 26.27 -6.81 -27.60
C PRO A 53 25.05 -6.59 -28.54
N ARG A 54 23.97 -5.97 -28.04
CA ARG A 54 22.83 -5.60 -28.90
C ARG A 54 23.23 -4.40 -29.75
N ALA A 55 22.76 -4.35 -31.00
CA ALA A 55 22.88 -3.16 -31.85
C ALA A 55 21.95 -2.01 -31.39
N GLU A 56 20.91 -2.35 -30.61
CA GLU A 56 19.95 -1.41 -30.05
C GLU A 56 20.48 -0.75 -28.76
N ASN A 57 20.00 0.45 -28.47
CA ASN A 57 20.35 1.20 -27.26
C ASN A 57 19.60 0.67 -26.00
N SER A 58 19.52 -0.65 -25.82
CA SER A 58 18.89 -1.28 -24.65
C SER A 58 19.91 -2.10 -23.86
N PRO A 59 20.06 -1.88 -22.53
CA PRO A 59 21.03 -2.60 -21.73
C PRO A 59 20.64 -4.08 -21.56
N LYS A 60 21.64 -4.97 -21.59
CA LYS A 60 21.47 -6.40 -21.28
C LYS A 60 21.53 -6.70 -19.80
N ILE A 61 22.29 -5.91 -19.04
CA ILE A 61 22.38 -6.05 -17.59
C ILE A 61 21.81 -4.79 -16.96
N VAL A 62 20.77 -4.95 -16.13
CA VAL A 62 20.13 -3.84 -15.41
C VAL A 62 20.22 -4.13 -13.93
N ILE A 63 20.90 -3.26 -13.19
CA ILE A 63 21.07 -3.37 -11.75
C ILE A 63 20.29 -2.23 -11.09
N GLY A 64 19.29 -2.56 -10.29
CA GLY A 64 18.45 -1.62 -9.57
C GLY A 64 19.18 -0.90 -8.42
N ASP A 65 18.53 0.14 -7.90
CA ASP A 65 19.06 0.98 -6.83
C ASP A 65 19.35 0.17 -5.55
N GLY A 66 20.44 0.49 -4.86
CA GLY A 66 20.78 -0.12 -3.56
C GLY A 66 21.31 -1.56 -3.62
N CYS A 67 21.50 -2.14 -4.81
CA CYS A 67 22.08 -3.48 -4.94
C CYS A 67 23.51 -3.56 -4.41
N GLN A 68 23.86 -4.71 -3.81
CA GLN A 68 25.19 -4.95 -3.26
C GLN A 68 25.79 -6.25 -3.78
N PHE A 69 27.04 -6.18 -4.23
CA PHE A 69 27.80 -7.30 -4.79
C PHE A 69 29.05 -7.54 -3.94
N ASN A 70 29.16 -8.75 -3.39
CA ASN A 70 30.35 -9.15 -2.66
C ASN A 70 31.44 -9.69 -3.62
N LEU A 71 32.60 -10.05 -3.07
CA LEU A 71 33.76 -10.49 -3.84
C LEU A 71 33.49 -11.77 -4.65
N GLY A 72 34.05 -11.85 -5.86
CA GLY A 72 34.02 -13.03 -6.72
C GLY A 72 32.74 -13.20 -7.55
N VAL A 73 31.86 -12.20 -7.59
CA VAL A 73 30.59 -12.32 -8.34
C VAL A 73 30.82 -12.32 -9.86
N SER A 74 30.13 -13.22 -10.55
CA SER A 74 30.09 -13.28 -12.02
C SER A 74 28.67 -13.11 -12.53
N VAL A 75 28.44 -12.15 -13.42
CA VAL A 75 27.17 -11.92 -14.13
C VAL A 75 27.43 -12.06 -15.62
N ILE A 76 26.81 -13.04 -16.26
CA ILE A 76 27.07 -13.40 -17.66
C ILE A 76 25.73 -13.42 -18.41
N ALA A 77 25.48 -12.35 -19.17
CA ALA A 77 24.23 -12.12 -19.89
C ALA A 77 24.37 -12.38 -21.40
N ASP A 78 23.68 -13.39 -21.90
CA ASP A 78 23.44 -13.62 -23.32
C ASP A 78 22.13 -12.96 -23.79
N ASN A 79 21.11 -12.85 -22.94
CA ASN A 79 19.85 -12.19 -23.30
C ASN A 79 19.58 -10.93 -22.47
N HIS A 80 19.09 -11.08 -21.24
CA HIS A 80 18.79 -9.98 -20.34
C HIS A 80 18.76 -10.45 -18.88
N ILE A 81 19.54 -9.80 -18.03
CA ILE A 81 19.59 -10.03 -16.58
C ILE A 81 19.21 -8.73 -15.88
N GLU A 82 18.14 -8.77 -15.10
CA GLU A 82 17.63 -7.66 -14.32
C GLU A 82 17.65 -8.02 -12.83
N LEU A 83 18.27 -7.16 -12.02
CA LEU A 83 18.15 -7.15 -10.57
C LEU A 83 17.33 -5.92 -10.20
N GLU A 84 16.25 -6.11 -9.45
CA GLU A 84 15.45 -5.01 -8.90
C GLU A 84 16.20 -4.30 -7.76
N ARG A 85 15.51 -3.41 -7.02
CA ARG A 85 16.12 -2.65 -5.93
C ARG A 85 16.55 -3.54 -4.77
N ASN A 86 17.58 -3.11 -4.05
CA ASN A 86 18.01 -3.67 -2.77
C ASN A 86 18.32 -5.19 -2.80
N VAL A 87 18.72 -5.73 -3.96
CA VAL A 87 19.16 -7.13 -4.05
C VAL A 87 20.55 -7.28 -3.45
N LEU A 88 20.72 -8.27 -2.58
CA LEU A 88 21.99 -8.57 -1.91
C LEU A 88 22.61 -9.83 -2.52
N ILE A 89 23.83 -9.70 -3.05
CA ILE A 89 24.57 -10.80 -3.67
C ILE A 89 25.79 -11.17 -2.81
N GLY A 90 25.79 -12.39 -2.30
CA GLY A 90 26.88 -12.99 -1.54
C GLY A 90 28.15 -13.23 -2.36
N PRO A 91 29.26 -13.62 -1.71
CA PRO A 91 30.52 -13.83 -2.40
C PRO A 91 30.48 -15.05 -3.34
N ASN A 92 31.23 -14.98 -4.44
CA ASN A 92 31.37 -16.03 -5.45
C ASN A 92 30.05 -16.50 -6.10
N VAL A 93 29.03 -15.64 -6.13
CA VAL A 93 27.76 -15.96 -6.82
C VAL A 93 27.95 -15.89 -8.33
N THR A 94 27.36 -16.83 -9.06
CA THR A 94 27.28 -16.78 -10.53
C THR A 94 25.84 -16.61 -10.98
N LEU A 95 25.56 -15.55 -11.73
CA LEU A 95 24.28 -15.29 -12.40
C LEU A 95 24.49 -15.43 -13.90
N THR A 96 23.78 -16.36 -14.55
CA THR A 96 23.91 -16.53 -16.00
C THR A 96 22.62 -17.00 -16.67
N ASP A 97 22.32 -16.44 -17.84
CA ASP A 97 21.25 -16.90 -18.75
C ASP A 97 21.83 -17.57 -20.02
N THR A 98 23.11 -17.97 -19.98
CA THR A 98 23.79 -18.67 -21.07
C THR A 98 23.38 -20.14 -21.15
N SER A 99 23.31 -20.68 -22.37
CA SER A 99 23.14 -22.12 -22.60
C SER A 99 24.45 -22.79 -23.03
N ASN A 100 24.63 -24.04 -22.63
CA ASN A 100 25.79 -24.85 -23.02
C ASN A 100 25.78 -25.22 -24.52
N ASN A 101 24.69 -24.94 -25.25
CA ASN A 101 24.45 -25.41 -26.61
C ASN A 101 24.54 -24.28 -27.67
N ASN A 102 25.14 -23.13 -27.33
CA ASN A 102 25.21 -21.93 -28.18
C ASN A 102 23.83 -21.47 -28.73
N ARG A 103 22.75 -21.78 -28.02
CA ARG A 103 21.40 -21.29 -28.30
C ARG A 103 21.07 -20.17 -27.33
N VAL A 104 20.70 -19.00 -27.85
CA VAL A 104 20.15 -17.92 -27.02
C VAL A 104 18.86 -18.42 -26.39
N LEU A 105 18.77 -18.38 -25.06
CA LEU A 105 17.57 -18.78 -24.35
C LEU A 105 16.50 -17.68 -24.47
N SER A 106 15.27 -18.07 -24.80
CA SER A 106 14.12 -17.16 -24.82
C SER A 106 13.66 -16.87 -23.39
N GLY A 107 13.58 -15.59 -23.01
CA GLY A 107 13.22 -15.15 -21.67
C GLY A 107 14.25 -14.21 -21.08
N HIS A 108 14.04 -13.78 -19.84
CA HIS A 108 14.98 -12.93 -19.10
C HIS A 108 15.19 -13.50 -17.69
N MET A 109 16.35 -13.22 -17.10
CA MET A 109 16.55 -13.44 -15.67
C MET A 109 16.08 -12.22 -14.90
N ARG A 110 15.20 -12.41 -13.91
CA ARG A 110 14.77 -11.34 -13.00
C ARG A 110 15.01 -11.76 -11.56
N ILE A 111 15.65 -10.91 -10.78
CA ILE A 111 15.80 -11.08 -9.33
C ILE A 111 15.05 -9.94 -8.63
N GLY A 112 13.99 -10.31 -7.92
CA GLY A 112 13.03 -9.39 -7.32
C GLY A 112 13.59 -8.61 -6.14
N GLU A 113 12.96 -7.47 -5.86
CA GLU A 113 13.40 -6.51 -4.86
C GLU A 113 13.61 -7.15 -3.49
N GLY A 114 14.70 -6.76 -2.82
CA GLY A 114 15.04 -7.23 -1.47
C GLY A 114 15.48 -8.69 -1.37
N SER A 115 15.67 -9.40 -2.50
CA SER A 115 16.15 -10.78 -2.48
C SER A 115 17.60 -10.90 -2.01
N TRP A 116 17.92 -12.04 -1.40
CA TRP A 116 19.28 -12.35 -0.98
C TRP A 116 19.80 -13.64 -1.61
N ILE A 117 20.93 -13.54 -2.31
CA ILE A 117 21.61 -14.67 -2.95
C ILE A 117 22.83 -15.05 -2.12
N GLY A 118 22.80 -16.22 -1.49
CA GLY A 118 23.85 -16.72 -0.59
C GLY A 118 25.17 -17.03 -1.29
N ALA A 119 26.25 -17.09 -0.49
CA ALA A 119 27.59 -17.34 -0.99
C ALA A 119 27.70 -18.61 -1.86
N ASN A 120 28.51 -18.55 -2.92
CA ASN A 120 28.76 -19.64 -3.87
C ASN A 120 27.51 -20.18 -4.58
N ALA A 121 26.37 -19.48 -4.52
CA ALA A 121 25.18 -19.91 -5.25
C ALA A 121 25.34 -19.69 -6.76
N ILE A 122 24.71 -20.55 -7.55
CA ILE A 122 24.65 -20.45 -9.01
C ILE A 122 23.19 -20.28 -9.40
N VAL A 123 22.87 -19.25 -10.17
CA VAL A 123 21.55 -19.03 -10.75
C VAL A 123 21.65 -19.17 -12.26
N LYS A 124 20.99 -20.18 -12.81
CA LYS A 124 21.00 -20.48 -14.25
C LYS A 124 19.63 -20.23 -14.86
N GLY A 125 19.49 -19.07 -15.50
CA GLY A 125 18.26 -18.60 -16.14
C GLY A 125 18.12 -19.04 -17.61
N PRO A 126 17.08 -18.53 -18.31
CA PRO A 126 16.15 -17.49 -17.87
C PRO A 126 15.16 -18.02 -16.81
N LEU A 127 15.00 -17.26 -15.71
CA LEU A 127 14.09 -17.56 -14.60
C LEU A 127 13.84 -16.31 -13.76
N THR A 128 12.83 -16.37 -12.89
CA THR A 128 12.53 -15.34 -11.90
C THR A 128 12.84 -15.83 -10.50
N ILE A 129 13.63 -15.08 -9.74
CA ILE A 129 13.69 -15.15 -8.28
C ILE A 129 12.78 -14.05 -7.75
N GLY A 130 11.72 -14.43 -7.04
CA GLY A 130 10.69 -13.51 -6.54
C GLY A 130 11.19 -12.54 -5.46
N LYS A 131 10.39 -11.52 -5.16
CA LYS A 131 10.69 -10.48 -4.16
C LYS A 131 10.92 -11.08 -2.78
N GLY A 132 11.92 -10.57 -2.06
CA GLY A 132 12.27 -11.04 -0.71
C GLY A 132 12.65 -12.53 -0.63
N ALA A 133 12.91 -13.19 -1.76
CA ALA A 133 13.32 -14.59 -1.76
C ALA A 133 14.78 -14.72 -1.29
N VAL A 134 15.10 -15.88 -0.72
CA VAL A 134 16.44 -16.18 -0.20
C VAL A 134 16.97 -17.45 -0.85
N VAL A 135 18.13 -17.35 -1.48
CA VAL A 135 18.88 -18.52 -1.96
C VAL A 135 19.95 -18.85 -0.91
N LYS A 136 19.86 -20.01 -0.26
CA LYS A 136 20.87 -20.41 0.74
C LYS A 136 22.24 -20.62 0.06
N PRO A 137 23.36 -20.43 0.79
CA PRO A 137 24.70 -20.66 0.25
C PRO A 137 24.86 -22.04 -0.40
N ASN A 138 25.72 -22.11 -1.42
CA ASN A 138 26.05 -23.32 -2.20
C ASN A 138 24.85 -23.97 -2.93
N SER A 139 23.81 -23.20 -3.25
CA SER A 139 22.63 -23.72 -3.97
C SER A 139 22.72 -23.46 -5.47
N VAL A 140 22.11 -24.33 -6.27
CA VAL A 140 22.02 -24.20 -7.73
C VAL A 140 20.57 -24.01 -8.14
N VAL A 141 20.19 -22.78 -8.48
CA VAL A 141 18.83 -22.41 -8.87
C VAL A 141 18.65 -22.57 -10.36
N THR A 142 17.75 -23.48 -10.75
CA THR A 142 17.46 -23.82 -12.15
C THR A 142 15.99 -23.65 -12.52
N SER A 143 15.16 -23.15 -11.61
CA SER A 143 13.73 -22.92 -11.80
C SER A 143 13.29 -21.66 -11.07
N ASN A 144 12.11 -21.14 -11.43
CA ASN A 144 11.54 -19.97 -10.78
C ASN A 144 11.39 -20.18 -9.26
N VAL A 145 11.67 -19.14 -8.49
CA VAL A 145 11.47 -19.08 -7.05
C VAL A 145 10.35 -18.08 -6.77
N PRO A 146 9.23 -18.47 -6.15
CA PRO A 146 8.18 -17.53 -5.78
C PRO A 146 8.66 -16.46 -4.78
N ASP A 147 7.92 -15.36 -4.67
CA ASP A 147 8.16 -14.31 -3.68
C ASP A 147 8.22 -14.90 -2.27
N TYR A 148 9.03 -14.33 -1.37
CA TYR A 148 9.13 -14.69 0.05
C TYR A 148 9.26 -16.21 0.29
N CYS A 149 10.06 -16.89 -0.54
CA CYS A 149 10.45 -18.28 -0.38
C CYS A 149 11.96 -18.39 -0.15
N VAL A 150 12.38 -19.39 0.62
CA VAL A 150 13.78 -19.73 0.84
C VAL A 150 14.09 -21.02 0.12
N VAL A 151 15.07 -21.03 -0.78
CA VAL A 151 15.50 -22.22 -1.53
C VAL A 151 16.88 -22.69 -1.12
N ALA A 152 17.12 -24.00 -1.21
CA ALA A 152 18.43 -24.59 -0.94
C ALA A 152 18.66 -25.88 -1.74
N GLY A 153 19.94 -26.20 -2.00
CA GLY A 153 20.36 -27.47 -2.60
C GLY A 153 20.74 -27.37 -4.08
N ASP A 154 21.03 -28.53 -4.67
CA ASP A 154 21.37 -28.70 -6.09
C ASP A 154 20.63 -29.95 -6.64
N PRO A 155 19.54 -29.77 -7.41
CA PRO A 155 18.89 -28.49 -7.71
C PRO A 155 18.24 -27.87 -6.47
N ALA A 156 18.17 -26.54 -6.43
CA ALA A 156 17.60 -25.80 -5.31
C ALA A 156 16.08 -26.04 -5.21
N GLN A 157 15.61 -26.42 -4.03
CA GLN A 157 14.19 -26.62 -3.72
C GLN A 157 13.74 -25.67 -2.61
N ILE A 158 12.45 -25.34 -2.60
CA ILE A 158 11.85 -24.52 -1.53
C ILE A 158 11.98 -25.28 -0.21
N THR A 159 12.67 -24.66 0.74
CA THR A 159 12.87 -25.18 2.11
C THR A 159 12.06 -24.42 3.14
N GLN A 160 11.70 -23.16 2.86
CA GLN A 160 10.86 -22.36 3.74
C GLN A 160 9.98 -21.42 2.93
N ILE A 161 8.81 -21.09 3.46
CA ILE A 161 7.90 -20.10 2.90
C ILE A 161 7.41 -19.16 3.99
N TYR A 162 7.34 -17.87 3.71
CA TYR A 162 6.73 -16.91 4.62
C TYR A 162 5.20 -16.93 4.44
N LEU A 163 4.47 -17.16 5.54
CA LEU A 163 3.01 -17.13 5.56
C LEU A 163 2.53 -15.88 6.32
N PRO A 164 1.86 -14.91 5.65
CA PRO A 164 1.55 -13.61 6.24
C PRO A 164 0.42 -13.63 7.28
N ASP A 165 -0.54 -14.53 7.13
CA ASP A 165 -1.65 -14.73 8.06
C ASP A 165 -1.14 -15.09 9.47
N ILE A 166 -0.16 -16.00 9.56
CA ILE A 166 0.52 -16.35 10.81
C ILE A 166 1.70 -15.42 11.14
N GLY A 167 2.30 -14.77 10.14
CA GLY A 167 3.40 -13.81 10.32
C GLY A 167 4.78 -14.43 10.52
N HIS A 168 5.00 -15.68 10.10
CA HIS A 168 6.25 -16.41 10.32
C HIS A 168 6.69 -17.21 9.08
N TRP A 169 7.98 -17.55 9.03
CA TRP A 169 8.51 -18.53 8.09
C TRP A 169 8.15 -19.94 8.55
N VAL A 170 7.67 -20.75 7.60
CA VAL A 170 7.32 -22.17 7.81
C VAL A 170 8.30 -23.03 7.03
N ASP A 171 8.86 -24.04 7.70
CA ASP A 171 9.71 -25.03 7.06
C ASP A 171 8.88 -25.96 6.18
N ILE A 172 9.36 -26.19 4.96
CA ILE A 172 8.76 -27.10 3.97
C ILE A 172 9.46 -28.46 4.09
N PRO A 173 8.74 -29.53 4.49
CA PRO A 173 9.33 -30.85 4.59
C PRO A 173 9.88 -31.32 3.24
N PRO A 174 10.99 -32.09 3.23
CA PRO A 174 11.46 -32.74 2.01
C PRO A 174 10.35 -33.58 1.36
N HIS A 175 10.23 -33.53 0.03
CA HIS A 175 9.19 -34.23 -0.74
C HIS A 175 7.74 -33.75 -0.53
N SER A 176 7.51 -32.69 0.24
CA SER A 176 6.19 -32.03 0.27
C SER A 176 5.98 -31.14 -0.96
N GLU A 177 4.72 -30.96 -1.35
CA GLU A 177 4.36 -30.09 -2.47
C GLU A 177 4.43 -28.63 -2.00
N ALA A 178 5.57 -27.97 -2.19
CA ALA A 178 5.73 -26.54 -1.89
C ALA A 178 4.66 -25.67 -2.57
N GLU A 179 4.14 -26.12 -3.70
CA GLU A 179 3.01 -25.52 -4.43
C GLU A 179 1.75 -25.40 -3.57
N HIS A 180 1.47 -26.37 -2.69
CA HIS A 180 0.35 -26.29 -1.75
C HIS A 180 0.45 -25.05 -0.85
N PHE A 181 1.63 -24.77 -0.30
CA PHE A 181 1.83 -23.62 0.58
C PHE A 181 1.83 -22.28 -0.17
N VAL A 182 2.35 -22.27 -1.40
CA VAL A 182 2.25 -21.10 -2.28
C VAL A 182 0.78 -20.79 -2.59
N ASN A 183 -0.02 -21.80 -2.89
CA ASN A 183 -1.44 -21.66 -3.13
C ASN A 183 -2.21 -21.26 -1.87
N TYR A 184 -1.84 -21.81 -0.70
CA TYR A 184 -2.37 -21.37 0.59
C TYR A 184 -2.11 -19.87 0.82
N ARG A 185 -0.89 -19.39 0.60
CA ARG A 185 -0.56 -17.97 0.76
C ARG A 185 -1.38 -17.07 -0.15
N LYS A 186 -1.58 -17.45 -1.41
CA LYS A 186 -2.45 -16.70 -2.34
C LYS A 186 -3.90 -16.59 -1.85
N GLN A 187 -4.40 -17.60 -1.14
CA GLN A 187 -5.74 -17.61 -0.54
C GLN A 187 -5.79 -16.90 0.82
N HIS A 188 -4.64 -16.62 1.42
CA HIS A 188 -4.49 -15.99 2.73
C HIS A 188 -3.47 -14.84 2.68
N PRO A 189 -3.72 -13.77 1.90
CA PRO A 189 -2.79 -12.66 1.77
C PRO A 189 -2.63 -11.88 3.09
N LEU A 190 -1.65 -10.99 3.17
CA LEU A 190 -1.52 -10.08 4.30
C LEU A 190 -2.61 -9.02 4.30
N LEU A 191 -2.88 -8.45 3.12
CA LEU A 191 -3.71 -7.26 2.95
C LEU A 191 -4.73 -7.45 1.83
N SER A 192 -5.98 -7.15 2.10
CA SER A 192 -7.01 -6.93 1.08
C SER A 192 -7.25 -5.43 0.94
N ILE A 193 -7.00 -4.87 -0.23
CA ILE A 193 -7.37 -3.49 -0.56
C ILE A 193 -8.78 -3.51 -1.18
N CYS A 194 -9.76 -3.05 -0.42
CA CYS A 194 -11.17 -3.07 -0.77
C CYS A 194 -11.64 -1.71 -1.30
N ILE A 195 -12.01 -1.67 -2.58
CA ILE A 195 -12.34 -0.45 -3.33
C ILE A 195 -13.82 -0.49 -3.74
N PRO A 196 -14.72 0.26 -3.07
CA PRO A 196 -16.05 0.53 -3.60
C PRO A 196 -15.96 1.58 -4.73
N THR A 197 -16.68 1.36 -5.82
CA THR A 197 -16.74 2.30 -6.96
C THR A 197 -18.16 2.45 -7.48
N TYR A 198 -18.46 3.61 -8.07
CA TYR A 198 -19.71 3.88 -8.78
C TYR A 198 -19.53 5.05 -9.76
N ASN A 199 -19.65 4.79 -11.06
CA ASN A 199 -19.59 5.79 -12.14
C ASN A 199 -18.35 6.70 -12.11
N ARG A 200 -17.17 6.13 -11.80
CA ARG A 200 -15.89 6.85 -11.67
C ARG A 200 -14.74 6.13 -12.35
N ALA A 201 -14.97 5.58 -13.55
CA ALA A 201 -13.96 4.78 -14.27
C ALA A 201 -12.57 5.43 -14.36
N SER A 202 -12.48 6.74 -14.65
CA SER A 202 -11.18 7.44 -14.76
C SER A 202 -10.41 7.52 -13.44
N HIS A 203 -11.11 7.74 -12.32
CA HIS A 203 -10.50 7.78 -10.99
C HIS A 203 -10.06 6.38 -10.59
N LEU A 204 -10.93 5.38 -10.79
CA LEU A 204 -10.61 3.99 -10.53
C LEU A 204 -9.38 3.53 -11.33
N GLU A 205 -9.24 3.89 -12.61
CA GLU A 205 -8.06 3.54 -13.41
C GLU A 205 -6.77 4.12 -12.82
N HIS A 206 -6.81 5.37 -12.34
CA HIS A 206 -5.66 5.99 -11.69
C HIS A 206 -5.37 5.33 -10.33
N CYS A 207 -6.40 5.01 -9.54
CA CYS A 207 -6.28 4.28 -8.29
C CYS A 207 -5.60 2.91 -8.51
N LEU A 208 -6.11 2.11 -9.44
CA LEU A 208 -5.56 0.80 -9.78
C LEU A 208 -4.13 0.93 -10.34
N THR A 209 -3.84 1.92 -11.17
CA THR A 209 -2.47 2.17 -11.66
C THR A 209 -1.52 2.48 -10.52
N SER A 210 -1.92 3.32 -9.56
CA SER A 210 -1.11 3.70 -8.40
C SER A 210 -0.80 2.51 -7.48
N ILE A 211 -1.72 1.54 -7.41
CA ILE A 211 -1.56 0.30 -6.63
C ILE A 211 -0.67 -0.69 -7.39
N PHE A 212 -1.07 -1.09 -8.60
CA PHE A 212 -0.42 -2.17 -9.36
C PHE A 212 0.97 -1.81 -9.88
N SER A 213 1.28 -0.53 -10.08
CA SER A 213 2.65 -0.08 -10.38
C SER A 213 3.64 -0.41 -9.26
N GLN A 214 3.18 -0.56 -8.02
CA GLN A 214 4.02 -0.90 -6.85
C GLN A 214 3.95 -2.41 -6.53
N ILE A 215 2.75 -2.99 -6.49
CA ILE A 215 2.57 -4.38 -6.04
C ILE A 215 2.65 -5.40 -7.17
N GLY A 216 2.32 -5.04 -8.41
CA GLY A 216 2.18 -5.98 -9.52
C GLY A 216 1.32 -7.19 -9.12
N THR A 217 1.87 -8.39 -9.29
CA THR A 217 1.21 -9.66 -8.96
C THR A 217 1.63 -10.25 -7.60
N CYS A 218 2.10 -9.41 -6.67
CA CYS A 218 2.50 -9.81 -5.32
C CYS A 218 1.37 -10.54 -4.60
N ASP A 219 1.63 -11.75 -4.10
CA ASP A 219 0.64 -12.61 -3.45
C ASP A 219 0.40 -12.29 -1.97
N LEU A 220 1.11 -11.30 -1.41
CA LEU A 220 0.81 -10.75 -0.08
C LEU A 220 -0.36 -9.76 -0.12
N VAL A 221 -0.78 -9.29 -1.30
CA VAL A 221 -1.83 -8.28 -1.44
C VAL A 221 -2.84 -8.73 -2.50
N GLU A 222 -4.11 -8.76 -2.11
CA GLU A 222 -5.23 -8.84 -3.05
C GLU A 222 -5.92 -7.47 -3.16
N VAL A 223 -6.45 -7.18 -4.33
CA VAL A 223 -7.26 -5.99 -4.60
C VAL A 223 -8.66 -6.45 -4.97
N ILE A 224 -9.67 -5.87 -4.32
CA ILE A 224 -11.07 -6.23 -4.55
C ILE A 224 -11.82 -4.95 -4.90
N VAL A 225 -12.39 -4.91 -6.10
CA VAL A 225 -13.23 -3.81 -6.57
C VAL A 225 -14.68 -4.24 -6.53
N SER A 226 -15.51 -3.46 -5.82
CA SER A 226 -16.96 -3.64 -5.80
C SER A 226 -17.64 -2.47 -6.51
N ASP A 227 -18.11 -2.73 -7.70
CA ASP A 227 -18.83 -1.80 -8.56
C ASP A 227 -20.32 -1.81 -8.24
N ASN A 228 -20.83 -0.64 -7.88
CA ASN A 228 -22.19 -0.44 -7.42
C ASN A 228 -23.21 -0.30 -8.56
N ALA A 229 -23.14 -1.20 -9.54
CA ALA A 229 -23.92 -1.16 -10.78
C ALA A 229 -23.64 0.07 -11.65
N SER A 230 -22.36 0.37 -11.92
CA SER A 230 -21.96 1.48 -12.79
C SER A 230 -22.50 1.32 -14.21
N THR A 231 -22.89 2.46 -14.79
CA THR A 231 -23.38 2.57 -16.17
C THR A 231 -22.36 3.21 -17.12
N ASP A 232 -21.18 3.57 -16.61
CA ASP A 232 -20.08 4.18 -17.37
C ASP A 232 -19.11 3.11 -17.94
N SER A 233 -17.87 3.50 -18.24
CA SER A 233 -16.85 2.58 -18.78
C SER A 233 -16.20 1.68 -17.73
N THR A 234 -16.67 1.66 -16.48
CA THR A 234 -16.10 0.85 -15.38
C THR A 234 -16.00 -0.65 -15.73
N PRO A 235 -17.05 -1.32 -16.26
CA PRO A 235 -16.93 -2.75 -16.61
C PRO A 235 -15.86 -3.04 -17.67
N ALA A 236 -15.75 -2.18 -18.68
CA ALA A 236 -14.74 -2.32 -19.73
C ALA A 236 -13.32 -2.10 -19.20
N LEU A 237 -13.15 -1.14 -18.29
CA LEU A 237 -11.89 -0.93 -17.57
C LEU A 237 -11.50 -2.18 -16.78
N MET A 238 -12.43 -2.75 -16.00
CA MET A 238 -12.14 -3.90 -15.15
C MET A 238 -11.77 -5.15 -15.94
N ASN A 239 -12.41 -5.41 -17.07
CA ASN A 239 -12.04 -6.53 -17.95
C ASN A 239 -10.57 -6.46 -18.38
N ARG A 240 -10.05 -5.27 -18.73
CA ARG A 240 -8.63 -5.10 -19.10
C ARG A 240 -7.69 -5.39 -17.93
N TYR A 241 -8.06 -4.99 -16.72
CA TYR A 241 -7.20 -5.19 -15.54
C TYR A 241 -7.22 -6.64 -15.05
N LEU A 242 -8.34 -7.35 -15.14
CA LEU A 242 -8.45 -8.77 -14.77
C LEU A 242 -7.54 -9.67 -15.63
N GLU A 243 -7.30 -9.32 -16.89
CA GLU A 243 -6.36 -10.04 -17.76
C GLU A 243 -4.90 -9.88 -17.31
N LEU A 244 -4.57 -8.77 -16.64
CA LEU A 244 -3.21 -8.42 -16.24
C LEU A 244 -2.86 -8.88 -14.82
N TYR A 245 -3.83 -8.87 -13.92
CA TYR A 245 -3.59 -9.00 -12.48
C TYR A 245 -4.41 -10.14 -11.85
N PRO A 246 -3.80 -11.32 -11.62
CA PRO A 246 -4.50 -12.45 -11.00
C PRO A 246 -4.84 -12.24 -9.52
N ASN A 247 -4.27 -11.22 -8.89
CA ASN A 247 -4.59 -10.79 -7.52
C ASN A 247 -5.67 -9.69 -7.47
N LEU A 248 -6.38 -9.44 -8.59
CA LEU A 248 -7.54 -8.56 -8.67
C LEU A 248 -8.83 -9.38 -8.69
N THR A 249 -9.80 -9.01 -7.85
CA THR A 249 -11.18 -9.50 -7.91
C THR A 249 -12.11 -8.35 -8.25
N TYR A 250 -13.01 -8.56 -9.20
CA TYR A 250 -14.05 -7.60 -9.58
C TYR A 250 -15.43 -8.18 -9.30
N ILE A 251 -16.26 -7.39 -8.62
CA ILE A 251 -17.63 -7.75 -8.26
C ILE A 251 -18.51 -6.58 -8.71
N CYS A 252 -19.59 -6.88 -9.41
CA CYS A 252 -20.57 -5.88 -9.83
C CYS A 252 -21.92 -6.22 -9.18
N ASN A 253 -22.48 -5.28 -8.43
CA ASN A 253 -23.79 -5.42 -7.82
C ASN A 253 -24.88 -5.42 -8.91
N GLU A 254 -26.00 -6.11 -8.65
CA GLU A 254 -27.15 -6.12 -9.57
C GLU A 254 -27.79 -4.72 -9.70
N GLU A 255 -27.78 -3.96 -8.61
CA GLU A 255 -28.28 -2.60 -8.53
C GLU A 255 -27.40 -1.74 -7.61
N ASN A 256 -27.61 -0.42 -7.64
CA ASN A 256 -26.93 0.49 -6.72
C ASN A 256 -27.53 0.35 -5.32
N ILE A 257 -26.78 -0.26 -4.40
CA ILE A 257 -27.21 -0.51 -3.01
C ILE A 257 -26.84 0.63 -2.04
N GLY A 258 -26.35 1.75 -2.55
CA GLY A 258 -25.81 2.87 -1.77
C GLY A 258 -24.37 2.65 -1.28
N PRO A 259 -23.69 3.72 -0.83
CA PRO A 259 -22.25 3.71 -0.55
C PRO A 259 -21.88 2.80 0.63
N ASP A 260 -22.58 2.91 1.76
CA ASP A 260 -22.28 2.14 2.98
C ASP A 260 -22.43 0.64 2.77
N ARG A 261 -23.51 0.23 2.08
CA ARG A 261 -23.72 -1.18 1.76
C ARG A 261 -22.67 -1.68 0.78
N ASN A 262 -22.24 -0.87 -0.18
CA ASN A 262 -21.17 -1.26 -1.10
C ASN A 262 -19.80 -1.38 -0.40
N ILE A 263 -19.47 -0.46 0.51
CA ILE A 263 -18.30 -0.54 1.41
C ILE A 263 -18.36 -1.85 2.22
N TYR A 264 -19.50 -2.11 2.86
CA TYR A 264 -19.68 -3.32 3.66
C TYR A 264 -19.62 -4.59 2.80
N HIS A 265 -20.17 -4.56 1.58
CA HIS A 265 -20.13 -5.66 0.64
C HIS A 265 -18.68 -6.02 0.27
N VAL A 266 -17.87 -5.05 -0.17
CA VAL A 266 -16.48 -5.30 -0.57
C VAL A 266 -15.61 -5.79 0.59
N MET A 267 -15.82 -5.27 1.81
CA MET A 267 -15.09 -5.72 3.00
C MET A 267 -15.32 -7.20 3.30
N ASN A 268 -16.53 -7.71 3.07
CA ASN A 268 -16.88 -9.10 3.36
C ASN A 268 -16.27 -10.11 2.36
N GLN A 269 -15.73 -9.63 1.25
CA GLN A 269 -15.08 -10.46 0.22
C GLN A 269 -13.58 -10.66 0.50
N ALA A 270 -13.04 -9.94 1.49
CA ALA A 270 -11.62 -9.96 1.84
C ALA A 270 -11.15 -11.29 2.45
N ASN A 271 -10.01 -11.76 1.99
CA ASN A 271 -9.32 -12.96 2.50
C ASN A 271 -8.06 -12.63 3.32
N GLY A 272 -7.55 -11.41 3.19
CA GLY A 272 -6.35 -10.94 3.86
C GLY A 272 -6.44 -10.94 5.38
N LYS A 273 -5.28 -11.00 6.04
CA LYS A 273 -5.19 -10.80 7.50
C LYS A 273 -5.75 -9.44 7.91
N PHE A 274 -5.49 -8.42 7.09
CA PHE A 274 -6.00 -7.07 7.23
C PHE A 274 -6.91 -6.69 6.07
N VAL A 275 -8.03 -6.02 6.40
CA VAL A 275 -8.96 -5.42 5.44
C VAL A 275 -8.71 -3.92 5.43
N LYS A 276 -8.29 -3.39 4.30
CA LYS A 276 -8.11 -1.94 4.10
C LYS A 276 -9.21 -1.40 3.21
N LEU A 277 -9.84 -0.33 3.67
CA LEU A 277 -10.73 0.45 2.82
C LEU A 277 -9.92 1.43 1.95
N GLN A 278 -10.39 1.66 0.73
CA GLN A 278 -9.71 2.52 -0.25
C GLN A 278 -10.75 3.22 -1.12
N GLY A 279 -10.77 4.56 -1.08
CA GLY A 279 -11.50 5.37 -2.06
C GLY A 279 -10.91 5.18 -3.47
N ASP A 280 -11.79 5.07 -4.46
CA ASP A 280 -11.42 5.01 -5.89
C ASP A 280 -10.84 6.35 -6.41
N ASP A 281 -10.93 7.41 -5.61
CA ASP A 281 -10.43 8.77 -5.88
C ASP A 281 -9.19 9.16 -5.06
N ASP A 282 -8.66 8.21 -4.28
CA ASP A 282 -7.40 8.31 -3.56
C ASP A 282 -6.32 7.49 -4.27
N PHE A 283 -5.14 8.07 -4.50
CA PHE A 283 -4.05 7.48 -5.28
C PHE A 283 -2.79 7.37 -4.44
N TYR A 284 -2.14 6.21 -4.45
CA TYR A 284 -0.88 6.03 -3.72
C TYR A 284 0.25 6.83 -4.36
N VAL A 285 1.05 7.48 -3.53
CA VAL A 285 2.37 7.98 -3.91
C VAL A 285 3.32 6.79 -4.08
N ASP A 286 4.16 6.82 -5.12
CA ASP A 286 5.11 5.74 -5.40
C ASP A 286 6.03 5.45 -4.19
N GLY A 287 6.33 4.17 -3.99
CA GLY A 287 7.18 3.69 -2.89
C GLY A 287 6.52 3.66 -1.50
N THR A 288 5.21 3.90 -1.37
CA THR A 288 4.53 3.95 -0.06
C THR A 288 3.85 2.63 0.33
N LEU A 289 3.44 1.79 -0.62
CA LEU A 289 2.75 0.52 -0.30
C LEU A 289 3.65 -0.49 0.42
N MET A 290 4.93 -0.56 0.06
CA MET A 290 5.87 -1.48 0.72
C MET A 290 6.10 -1.12 2.21
N PRO A 291 6.34 0.15 2.59
CA PRO A 291 6.31 0.57 3.99
C PRO A 291 5.04 0.19 4.74
N LEU A 292 3.86 0.30 4.11
CA LEU A 292 2.61 -0.13 4.74
C LEU A 292 2.57 -1.64 4.98
N ILE A 293 2.93 -2.44 3.98
CA ILE A 293 3.03 -3.90 4.11
C ILE A 293 3.97 -4.27 5.26
N HIS A 294 5.10 -3.57 5.40
CA HIS A 294 6.02 -3.76 6.52
C HIS A 294 5.38 -3.44 7.88
N VAL A 295 4.68 -2.32 8.01
CA VAL A 295 3.95 -1.94 9.24
C VAL A 295 2.92 -3.00 9.62
N LEU A 296 2.13 -3.49 8.65
CA LEU A 296 1.13 -4.53 8.89
C LEU A 296 1.76 -5.85 9.31
N HIS A 297 2.94 -6.20 8.78
CA HIS A 297 3.67 -7.36 9.25
C HIS A 297 4.18 -7.18 10.69
N MET A 298 4.84 -6.06 10.98
CA MET A 298 5.47 -5.80 12.28
C MET A 298 4.45 -5.62 13.41
N HIS A 299 3.25 -5.14 13.10
CA HIS A 299 2.17 -4.88 14.04
C HIS A 299 0.94 -5.75 13.76
N GLY A 300 1.20 -7.02 13.42
CA GLY A 300 0.18 -8.02 13.07
C GLY A 300 -0.81 -8.39 14.18
N ASP A 301 -0.55 -7.95 15.42
CA ASP A 301 -1.39 -8.15 16.61
C ASP A 301 -2.38 -7.00 16.88
N CYS A 302 -2.20 -5.84 16.23
CA CYS A 302 -3.12 -4.71 16.34
C CYS A 302 -4.48 -5.02 15.71
N GLY A 303 -5.56 -4.69 16.40
CA GLY A 303 -6.92 -4.80 15.88
C GLY A 303 -7.23 -3.76 14.81
N VAL A 304 -6.67 -2.55 14.97
CA VAL A 304 -6.82 -1.43 14.03
C VAL A 304 -5.45 -0.87 13.66
N VAL A 305 -5.26 -0.58 12.38
CA VAL A 305 -4.14 0.25 11.90
C VAL A 305 -4.73 1.46 11.19
N HIS A 306 -4.32 2.65 11.61
CA HIS A 306 -4.81 3.91 11.06
C HIS A 306 -3.67 4.70 10.43
N ILE A 307 -3.87 5.14 9.19
CA ILE A 307 -2.90 5.96 8.45
C ILE A 307 -3.21 7.43 8.73
N ASN A 308 -2.35 8.10 9.47
CA ASN A 308 -2.49 9.52 9.74
C ASN A 308 -1.85 10.34 8.61
N VAL A 309 -2.70 10.84 7.72
CA VAL A 309 -2.30 11.64 6.54
C VAL A 309 -1.99 13.10 6.88
N ARG A 310 -2.31 13.56 8.10
CA ARG A 310 -2.00 14.94 8.53
C ARG A 310 -0.57 15.11 9.03
N ASN A 311 0.11 14.00 9.29
CA ASN A 311 1.46 13.99 9.80
C ASN A 311 2.32 13.07 8.94
N GLY A 312 3.21 13.67 8.16
CA GLY A 312 4.14 12.94 7.28
C GLY A 312 5.49 12.63 7.91
N ASN A 313 5.62 12.65 9.25
CA ASN A 313 6.92 12.48 9.91
C ASN A 313 7.50 11.04 9.84
N GLY A 314 6.78 10.09 9.24
CA GLY A 314 7.21 8.71 9.05
C GLY A 314 7.18 7.86 10.33
N ARG A 315 6.72 8.39 11.46
CA ARG A 315 6.68 7.64 12.72
C ARG A 315 5.53 6.64 12.72
N VAL A 316 5.84 5.45 13.22
CA VAL A 316 4.88 4.38 13.49
C VAL A 316 4.81 4.20 14.99
N GLN A 317 3.60 4.27 15.56
CA GLN A 317 3.39 4.21 17.00
C GLN A 317 2.27 3.23 17.33
N VAL A 318 2.49 2.41 18.37
CA VAL A 318 1.48 1.48 18.89
C VAL A 318 0.96 2.03 20.21
N HIS A 319 -0.35 1.98 20.36
CA HIS A 319 -1.08 2.46 21.53
C HIS A 319 -2.21 1.48 21.86
N GLU A 320 -2.85 1.67 23.01
CA GLU A 320 -3.94 0.83 23.48
C GLU A 320 -5.14 1.66 23.95
N GLY A 321 -6.34 1.16 23.68
CA GLY A 321 -7.61 1.66 24.20
C GLY A 321 -8.27 2.71 23.30
N MET A 322 -9.60 2.65 23.22
CA MET A 322 -10.40 3.54 22.37
C MET A 322 -10.31 5.02 22.77
N SER A 323 -10.03 5.33 24.04
CA SER A 323 -9.79 6.71 24.49
C SER A 323 -8.55 7.32 23.83
N ALA A 324 -7.44 6.58 23.82
CA ALA A 324 -6.21 7.01 23.17
C ALA A 324 -6.39 7.07 21.65
N PHE A 325 -7.15 6.13 21.08
CA PHE A 325 -7.50 6.15 19.67
C PHE A 325 -8.26 7.44 19.30
N LEU A 326 -9.32 7.77 20.04
CA LEU A 326 -10.09 9.00 19.85
C LEU A 326 -9.23 10.26 19.92
N GLU A 327 -8.33 10.35 20.91
CA GLU A 327 -7.45 11.50 21.09
C GLU A 327 -6.48 11.69 19.89
N LEU A 328 -5.97 10.58 19.34
CA LEU A 328 -4.98 10.58 18.27
C LEU A 328 -5.59 10.73 16.87
N THR A 329 -6.78 10.17 16.63
CA THR A 329 -7.41 10.17 15.30
C THR A 329 -8.52 11.19 15.16
N SER A 330 -9.29 11.45 16.22
CA SER A 330 -10.49 12.31 16.18
C SER A 330 -11.37 11.98 14.96
N ILE A 331 -12.01 12.99 14.36
CA ILE A 331 -12.85 12.90 13.17
C ILE A 331 -12.14 12.28 11.96
N TYR A 332 -10.80 12.25 11.92
CA TYR A 332 -10.05 11.69 10.80
C TYR A 332 -10.15 10.16 10.72
N ALA A 333 -10.60 9.48 11.80
CA ALA A 333 -10.99 8.07 11.73
C ALA A 333 -12.15 7.80 10.76
N THR A 334 -12.89 8.84 10.33
CA THR A 334 -13.93 8.72 9.31
C THR A 334 -13.38 8.54 7.89
N PHE A 335 -12.13 8.94 7.63
CA PHE A 335 -11.54 8.84 6.31
C PHE A 335 -11.26 7.37 5.95
N ILE A 336 -12.08 6.81 5.05
CA ILE A 336 -12.10 5.38 4.76
C ILE A 336 -10.72 4.86 4.35
N THR A 337 -9.98 5.63 3.54
CA THR A 337 -8.68 5.24 3.00
C THR A 337 -7.59 5.13 4.06
N SER A 338 -7.79 5.74 5.23
CA SER A 338 -6.94 5.61 6.40
C SER A 338 -7.28 4.42 7.29
N THR A 339 -8.33 3.66 6.99
CA THR A 339 -8.86 2.59 7.86
C THR A 339 -8.37 1.22 7.42
N ILE A 340 -7.71 0.51 8.34
CA ILE A 340 -7.28 -0.87 8.16
C ILE A 340 -7.68 -1.67 9.40
N LEU A 341 -8.39 -2.77 9.19
CA LEU A 341 -8.99 -3.57 10.26
C LEU A 341 -8.46 -5.00 10.22
N ARG A 342 -8.15 -5.58 11.39
CA ARG A 342 -7.80 -6.99 11.50
C ARG A 342 -9.03 -7.84 11.20
N ARG A 343 -8.99 -8.64 10.13
CA ARG A 343 -10.16 -9.35 9.60
C ARG A 343 -10.78 -10.32 10.61
N GLU A 344 -9.95 -11.00 11.39
CA GLU A 344 -10.41 -11.93 12.42
C GLU A 344 -11.27 -11.23 13.47
N GLU A 345 -10.88 -10.02 13.91
CA GLU A 345 -11.64 -9.24 14.88
C GLU A 345 -12.92 -8.67 14.26
N LEU A 346 -12.84 -8.21 13.01
CA LEU A 346 -14.00 -7.76 12.24
C LEU A 346 -15.09 -8.85 12.18
N LYS A 347 -14.71 -10.11 11.96
CA LYS A 347 -15.64 -11.26 11.93
C LYS A 347 -16.27 -11.60 13.28
N ARG A 348 -15.67 -11.16 14.39
CA ARG A 348 -16.17 -11.41 15.76
C ARG A 348 -17.20 -10.36 16.19
N ILE A 349 -17.33 -9.24 15.48
CA ILE A 349 -18.34 -8.23 15.77
C ILE A 349 -19.73 -8.84 15.55
N LYS A 350 -20.60 -8.74 16.56
CA LYS A 350 -21.94 -9.35 16.54
C LYS A 350 -22.90 -8.67 15.57
N ASP A 351 -22.83 -7.34 15.47
CA ASP A 351 -23.71 -6.51 14.65
C ASP A 351 -22.90 -5.51 13.81
N PRO A 352 -22.11 -5.98 12.83
CA PRO A 352 -21.21 -5.13 12.05
C PRO A 352 -21.94 -4.11 11.14
N ALA A 353 -23.26 -4.23 11.00
CA ALA A 353 -24.11 -3.32 10.24
C ALA A 353 -24.92 -2.35 11.12
N HIS A 354 -24.62 -2.26 12.43
CA HIS A 354 -25.39 -1.44 13.38
C HIS A 354 -25.59 0.02 12.94
N PHE A 355 -24.57 0.60 12.28
CA PHE A 355 -24.58 1.97 11.75
C PHE A 355 -24.49 2.00 10.23
N ILE A 356 -24.97 0.95 9.54
CA ILE A 356 -25.13 0.99 8.09
C ILE A 356 -26.08 2.13 7.73
N ASP A 357 -25.75 2.91 6.69
CA ASP A 357 -26.44 4.16 6.28
C ASP A 357 -26.06 5.42 7.10
N SER A 358 -25.13 5.33 8.05
CA SER A 358 -24.60 6.51 8.75
C SER A 358 -23.57 7.31 7.94
N SER A 359 -23.12 6.81 6.78
CA SER A 359 -21.92 7.24 6.04
C SER A 359 -20.58 6.94 6.73
N PHE A 360 -20.61 6.51 7.99
CA PHE A 360 -19.43 6.30 8.84
C PHE A 360 -19.42 4.96 9.56
N ASN A 361 -20.05 3.91 9.01
CA ASN A 361 -20.08 2.59 9.64
C ASN A 361 -18.67 2.04 9.96
N GLN A 362 -17.66 2.38 9.16
CA GLN A 362 -16.25 2.07 9.41
C GLN A 362 -15.71 2.61 10.74
N VAL A 363 -16.24 3.72 11.26
CA VAL A 363 -15.89 4.23 12.60
C VAL A 363 -16.43 3.28 13.65
N TYR A 364 -17.70 2.86 13.55
CA TYR A 364 -18.27 1.87 14.45
C TYR A 364 -17.43 0.58 14.47
N LEU A 365 -17.03 0.08 13.30
CA LEU A 365 -16.20 -1.13 13.18
C LEU A 365 -14.84 -0.98 13.88
N GLN A 366 -14.18 0.17 13.75
CA GLN A 366 -12.91 0.46 14.45
C GLN A 366 -13.09 0.35 15.97
N TYR A 367 -14.09 1.04 16.54
CA TYR A 367 -14.32 1.06 17.98
C TYR A 367 -14.84 -0.28 18.51
N ALA A 368 -15.65 -1.01 17.74
CA ALA A 368 -16.11 -2.35 18.09
C ALA A 368 -14.96 -3.36 18.16
N ILE A 369 -13.96 -3.24 17.28
CA ILE A 369 -12.72 -4.03 17.40
C ILE A 369 -11.93 -3.61 18.65
N LEU A 370 -11.80 -2.31 18.91
CA LEU A 370 -11.05 -1.78 20.06
C LEU A 370 -11.66 -2.13 21.42
N MET A 371 -12.95 -2.49 21.47
CA MET A 371 -13.59 -3.03 22.67
C MET A 371 -12.98 -4.38 23.10
N GLU A 372 -12.65 -5.24 22.14
CA GLU A 372 -12.17 -6.61 22.41
C GLU A 372 -10.64 -6.71 22.27
N ASN A 373 -10.06 -6.01 21.29
CA ASN A 373 -8.62 -5.91 21.08
C ASN A 373 -8.19 -4.43 21.16
N PRO A 374 -7.72 -3.95 22.32
CA PRO A 374 -7.44 -2.53 22.52
C PRO A 374 -6.23 -2.03 21.72
N LYS A 375 -5.39 -2.91 21.18
CA LYS A 375 -4.15 -2.53 20.49
C LYS A 375 -4.43 -1.94 19.11
N PHE A 376 -3.83 -0.78 18.84
CA PHE A 376 -3.85 -0.16 17.52
C PHE A 376 -2.51 0.46 17.15
N CYS A 377 -2.30 0.63 15.85
CA CYS A 377 -1.13 1.27 15.27
C CYS A 377 -1.51 2.54 14.52
N ILE A 378 -0.78 3.64 14.76
CA ILE A 378 -0.83 4.87 13.98
C ILE A 378 0.41 4.94 13.08
N MET A 379 0.20 4.99 11.77
CA MET A 379 1.24 5.23 10.78
C MET A 379 1.14 6.67 10.27
N ASN A 380 2.08 7.53 10.68
CA ASN A 380 2.17 8.91 10.20
C ASN A 380 2.85 8.92 8.83
N ALA A 381 2.07 9.05 7.75
CA ALA A 381 2.60 8.99 6.40
C ALA A 381 1.76 9.77 5.38
N ASN A 382 2.45 10.53 4.52
CA ASN A 382 1.84 11.20 3.37
C ASN A 382 1.77 10.24 2.19
N MET A 383 0.84 9.28 2.26
CA MET A 383 0.78 8.17 1.31
C MET A 383 -0.08 8.45 0.08
N TYR A 384 -0.92 9.48 0.12
CA TYR A 384 -1.95 9.69 -0.89
C TYR A 384 -1.84 11.04 -1.56
N THR A 385 -2.09 11.05 -2.87
CA THR A 385 -2.73 12.18 -3.54
C THR A 385 -4.21 11.84 -3.72
N TYR A 386 -5.07 12.83 -3.93
CA TYR A 386 -6.50 12.60 -4.08
C TYR A 386 -7.08 13.55 -5.12
N ALA A 387 -8.11 13.09 -5.83
CA ALA A 387 -8.79 13.92 -6.84
C ALA A 387 -9.61 15.05 -6.20
N GLY A 388 -9.99 14.90 -4.93
CA GLY A 388 -10.71 15.93 -4.17
C GLY A 388 -12.15 16.10 -4.66
N ILE A 389 -12.90 15.00 -4.75
CA ILE A 389 -14.26 15.01 -5.27
C ILE A 389 -15.18 15.78 -4.32
N SER A 390 -15.66 16.93 -4.77
CA SER A 390 -16.76 17.65 -4.14
C SER A 390 -18.08 16.94 -4.45
N SER A 391 -18.93 16.72 -3.44
CA SER A 391 -20.24 16.08 -3.61
C SER A 391 -21.28 16.73 -2.71
N ASP A 392 -22.48 16.90 -3.25
CA ASP A 392 -23.72 17.30 -2.55
C ASP A 392 -24.63 16.11 -2.21
N SER A 393 -24.15 14.87 -2.42
CA SER A 393 -24.89 13.63 -2.18
C SER A 393 -25.27 13.40 -0.72
N TYR A 394 -24.63 14.09 0.22
CA TYR A 394 -24.95 14.05 1.65
C TYR A 394 -24.90 15.46 2.25
N ASN A 395 -25.67 15.67 3.32
CA ASN A 395 -25.61 16.93 4.06
C ASN A 395 -24.42 16.94 5.02
N PHE A 396 -23.49 17.87 4.81
CA PHE A 396 -22.24 17.97 5.56
C PHE A 396 -22.46 18.14 7.07
N GLY A 397 -23.43 18.99 7.47
CA GLY A 397 -23.73 19.22 8.88
C GLY A 397 -24.30 17.98 9.57
N GLU A 398 -25.21 17.29 8.89
CA GLU A 398 -25.84 16.06 9.38
C GLU A 398 -24.82 14.96 9.65
N ILE A 399 -23.91 14.73 8.70
CA ILE A 399 -22.89 13.69 8.82
C ILE A 399 -21.94 13.94 10.00
N ILE A 400 -21.50 15.19 10.21
CA ILE A 400 -20.55 15.51 11.28
C ILE A 400 -21.23 15.62 12.64
N PHE A 401 -22.40 16.25 12.72
CA PHE A 401 -23.06 16.53 13.99
C PHE A 401 -23.94 15.39 14.47
N ARG A 402 -24.56 14.63 13.56
CA ARG A 402 -25.40 13.49 13.92
C ARG A 402 -24.66 12.17 13.79
N SER A 403 -24.23 11.80 12.59
CA SER A 403 -23.72 10.44 12.33
C SER A 403 -22.49 10.12 13.18
N TYR A 404 -21.45 10.94 13.10
CA TYR A 404 -20.21 10.72 13.87
C TYR A 404 -20.46 10.68 15.39
N GLN A 405 -21.23 11.62 15.92
CA GLN A 405 -21.50 11.69 17.36
C GLN A 405 -22.37 10.52 17.85
N SER A 406 -23.34 10.08 17.05
CA SER A 406 -24.20 8.94 17.41
C SER A 406 -23.39 7.65 17.56
N ILE A 407 -22.38 7.46 16.70
CA ILE A 407 -21.46 6.32 16.77
C ILE A 407 -20.63 6.39 18.05
N LEU A 408 -19.99 7.52 18.35
CA LEU A 408 -19.18 7.64 19.57
C LEU A 408 -20.03 7.49 20.85
N SER A 409 -21.26 8.03 20.83
CA SER A 409 -22.20 7.91 21.95
C SER A 409 -22.55 6.46 22.26
N TYR A 410 -22.59 5.58 21.25
CA TYR A 410 -22.82 4.15 21.45
C TYR A 410 -21.75 3.48 22.31
N PHE A 411 -20.53 4.02 22.35
CA PHE A 411 -19.41 3.50 23.13
C PHE A 411 -19.26 4.16 24.51
N ILE A 412 -20.15 5.08 24.89
CA ILE A 412 -20.26 5.55 26.27
C ILE A 412 -20.57 4.33 27.17
N ASP A 413 -19.88 4.26 28.30
CA ASP A 413 -19.93 3.15 29.27
C ASP A 413 -19.43 1.79 28.71
N LYS A 414 -18.93 1.76 27.47
CA LYS A 414 -18.26 0.61 26.84
C LYS A 414 -16.74 0.83 26.64
N GLY A 415 -16.22 1.95 27.13
CA GLY A 415 -14.81 2.33 27.05
C GLY A 415 -14.58 3.81 26.77
N LEU A 416 -15.62 4.56 26.36
CA LEU A 416 -15.63 6.02 26.35
C LEU A 416 -16.44 6.59 27.52
N THR A 417 -16.09 7.80 27.90
CA THR A 417 -16.81 8.60 28.90
C THR A 417 -17.57 9.75 28.22
N ILE A 418 -18.60 10.26 28.90
CA ILE A 418 -19.33 11.43 28.42
C ILE A 418 -18.44 12.68 28.30
N ASP A 419 -17.44 12.85 29.17
CA ASP A 419 -16.53 14.00 29.13
C ASP A 419 -15.59 13.93 27.92
N GLN A 420 -15.14 12.72 27.55
CA GLN A 420 -14.39 12.52 26.31
C GLN A 420 -15.24 12.84 25.08
N LEU A 421 -16.51 12.43 25.05
CA LEU A 421 -17.42 12.79 23.97
C LEU A 421 -17.62 14.32 23.89
N ARG A 422 -17.83 15.01 25.01
CA ARG A 422 -17.96 16.47 25.05
C ARG A 422 -16.70 17.18 24.55
N SER A 423 -15.53 16.70 24.97
CA SER A 423 -14.25 17.21 24.50
C SER A 423 -14.10 17.02 23.00
N GLU A 424 -14.44 15.83 22.48
CA GLU A 424 -14.41 15.55 21.04
C GLU A 424 -15.41 16.40 20.27
N LYS A 425 -16.66 16.56 20.74
CA LYS A 425 -17.66 17.44 20.12
C LYS A 425 -17.11 18.84 19.94
N LYS A 426 -16.48 19.40 20.98
CA LYS A 426 -15.84 20.72 20.90
C LYS A 426 -14.70 20.72 19.87
N ARG A 427 -13.81 19.72 19.93
CA ARG A 427 -12.67 19.59 19.03
C ARG A 427 -13.11 19.50 17.56
N THR A 428 -14.02 18.57 17.24
CA THR A 428 -14.57 18.40 15.90
C THR A 428 -15.23 19.68 15.38
N LEU A 429 -15.99 20.40 16.23
CA LEU A 429 -16.64 21.64 15.83
C LEU A 429 -15.63 22.71 15.41
N TYR A 430 -14.67 23.02 16.29
CA TYR A 430 -13.75 24.15 16.09
C TYR A 430 -12.57 23.83 15.17
N GLU A 431 -12.04 22.60 15.22
CA GLU A 431 -10.86 22.21 14.43
C GLU A 431 -11.21 21.65 13.05
N TYR A 432 -12.45 21.21 12.84
CA TYR A 432 -12.87 20.57 11.58
C TYR A 432 -14.12 21.21 10.95
N ALA A 433 -15.27 21.16 11.63
CA ALA A 433 -16.56 21.50 11.04
C ALA A 433 -16.64 22.98 10.61
N ILE A 434 -16.30 23.92 11.50
CA ILE A 434 -16.31 25.36 11.20
C ILE A 434 -15.28 25.72 10.10
N PRO A 435 -14.01 25.29 10.17
CA PRO A 435 -13.04 25.53 9.09
C PRO A 435 -13.48 24.99 7.73
N TRP A 436 -14.06 23.78 7.68
CA TRP A 436 -14.57 23.22 6.44
C TRP A 436 -15.82 23.92 5.93
N TYR A 437 -16.78 24.22 6.80
CA TYR A 437 -17.97 24.99 6.44
C TYR A 437 -17.57 26.35 5.85
N ARG A 438 -16.64 27.06 6.49
CA ARG A 438 -16.04 28.30 5.97
C ARG A 438 -15.46 28.09 4.58
N ARG A 439 -14.62 27.06 4.39
CA ARG A 439 -14.00 26.77 3.10
C ARG A 439 -15.06 26.49 2.02
N ILE A 440 -16.09 25.71 2.33
CA ILE A 440 -17.19 25.40 1.39
C ILE A 440 -17.86 26.70 0.91
N ILE A 441 -18.21 27.59 1.85
CA ILE A 441 -18.88 28.87 1.53
C ILE A 441 -17.95 29.84 0.79
N GLU A 442 -16.72 30.05 1.28
CA GLU A 442 -15.77 31.00 0.71
C GLU A 442 -15.27 30.57 -0.69
N THR A 443 -15.12 29.26 -0.93
CA THR A 443 -14.60 28.74 -2.21
C THR A 443 -15.68 28.20 -3.15
N ARG A 444 -16.95 28.23 -2.75
CA ARG A 444 -18.10 27.72 -3.52
C ARG A 444 -17.94 26.26 -3.96
N MET A 445 -17.41 25.42 -3.06
CA MET A 445 -17.35 23.99 -3.31
C MET A 445 -18.77 23.41 -3.42
N ILE A 446 -18.94 22.43 -4.30
CA ILE A 446 -20.19 21.68 -4.40
C ILE A 446 -20.32 20.80 -3.16
N ALA A 447 -21.20 21.21 -2.24
CA ALA A 447 -21.54 20.47 -1.03
C ALA A 447 -22.93 20.88 -0.54
N ASN A 448 -23.70 19.94 0.00
CA ASN A 448 -24.96 20.25 0.65
C ASN A 448 -24.70 20.70 2.09
N VAL A 449 -24.88 21.99 2.33
CA VAL A 449 -24.80 22.63 3.66
C VAL A 449 -26.13 23.25 4.07
N GLU A 450 -27.24 22.82 3.46
CA GLU A 450 -28.56 23.30 3.82
C GLU A 450 -28.83 23.04 5.31
N ARG A 451 -29.50 23.98 5.97
CA ARG A 451 -29.85 23.90 7.39
C ARG A 451 -28.66 23.71 8.34
N PHE A 452 -27.42 24.04 7.93
CA PHE A 452 -26.24 23.83 8.78
C PHE A 452 -26.38 24.48 10.18
N GLU A 453 -26.93 25.69 10.25
CA GLU A 453 -27.22 26.38 11.52
C GLU A 453 -28.28 25.65 12.37
N ASP A 454 -29.37 25.20 11.73
CA ASP A 454 -30.44 24.48 12.42
C ASP A 454 -29.92 23.15 12.98
N ILE A 455 -29.19 22.39 12.16
CA ILE A 455 -28.60 21.09 12.54
C ILE A 455 -27.58 21.31 13.67
N TYR A 456 -26.75 22.34 13.58
CA TYR A 456 -25.86 22.72 14.68
C TYR A 456 -26.66 22.99 15.97
N THR A 457 -27.75 23.75 15.88
CA THR A 457 -28.61 24.07 17.03
C THR A 457 -29.24 22.82 17.64
N GLU A 458 -29.76 21.91 16.82
CA GLU A 458 -30.34 20.64 17.26
C GLU A 458 -29.36 19.82 18.14
N HIS A 459 -28.07 19.84 17.82
CA HIS A 459 -27.04 18.99 18.46
C HIS A 459 -26.17 19.69 19.51
N TYR A 460 -26.13 21.03 19.54
CA TYR A 460 -25.21 21.80 20.38
C TYR A 460 -25.87 22.83 21.29
N GLN A 461 -27.19 23.02 21.27
CA GLN A 461 -27.87 24.04 22.10
C GLN A 461 -27.56 23.95 23.60
N ASP A 462 -27.30 22.74 24.11
CA ASP A 462 -27.00 22.50 25.53
C ASP A 462 -25.51 22.62 25.89
N GLU A 463 -24.64 22.86 24.90
CA GLU A 463 -23.19 22.96 25.11
C GLU A 463 -22.77 24.36 25.62
N PRO A 464 -21.79 24.48 26.53
CA PRO A 464 -21.44 25.76 27.14
C PRO A 464 -20.87 26.79 26.15
N TYR A 465 -20.38 26.34 25.00
CA TYR A 465 -19.84 27.17 23.92
C TYR A 465 -20.84 27.42 22.78
N TYR A 466 -22.12 27.05 22.97
CA TYR A 466 -23.15 27.11 21.93
C TYR A 466 -23.26 28.48 21.25
N HIS A 467 -23.48 29.53 22.05
CA HIS A 467 -23.69 30.89 21.53
C HIS A 467 -22.44 31.47 20.87
N GLU A 468 -21.25 31.13 21.38
CA GLU A 468 -19.97 31.55 20.81
C GLU A 468 -19.79 30.96 19.41
N ALA A 469 -19.92 29.64 19.27
CA ALA A 469 -19.78 28.97 17.98
C ALA A 469 -20.91 29.34 17.00
N LEU A 470 -22.14 29.57 17.47
CA LEU A 470 -23.23 30.07 16.63
C LEU A 470 -22.90 31.42 16.01
N ALA A 471 -22.32 32.34 16.79
CA ALA A 471 -21.89 33.65 16.30
C ALA A 471 -20.81 33.52 15.22
N ILE A 472 -19.87 32.58 15.38
CA ILE A 472 -18.85 32.28 14.37
C ILE A 472 -19.50 31.73 13.09
N ILE A 473 -20.40 30.75 13.21
CA ILE A 473 -21.12 30.15 12.07
C ILE A 473 -21.87 31.22 11.27
N ARG A 474 -22.62 32.10 11.94
CA ARG A 474 -23.35 33.21 11.30
C ARG A 474 -22.45 34.28 10.67
N SER A 475 -21.22 34.43 11.16
CA SER A 475 -20.25 35.38 10.58
C SER A 475 -19.67 34.91 9.24
N ILE A 476 -19.80 33.62 8.91
CA ILE A 476 -19.33 33.06 7.65
C ILE A 476 -20.34 33.42 6.56
N GLN A 477 -20.01 34.47 5.80
CA GLN A 477 -20.82 34.93 4.67
C GLN A 477 -20.18 34.53 3.33
N SER A 478 -21.02 34.32 2.31
CA SER A 478 -20.55 34.22 0.93
C SER A 478 -19.81 35.50 0.52
N PRO A 479 -18.70 35.44 -0.25
CA PRO A 479 -17.88 36.61 -0.64
C PRO A 479 -18.54 37.72 -1.48
N THR A 480 -19.86 37.83 -1.50
CA THR A 480 -20.61 38.86 -2.25
C THR A 480 -21.76 39.40 -1.42
N SER A 481 -21.45 40.27 -0.47
CA SER A 481 -22.39 41.23 0.14
C SER A 481 -21.85 42.68 0.12
N ASN A 482 -20.67 42.94 -0.46
CA ASN A 482 -20.03 44.27 -0.48
C ASN A 482 -19.87 44.90 -1.88
N LEU A 483 -20.71 44.56 -2.87
CA LEU A 483 -20.69 45.21 -4.20
C LEU A 483 -22.05 45.74 -4.68
N ILE A 484 -23.03 45.86 -3.79
CA ILE A 484 -24.27 46.60 -4.07
C ILE A 484 -24.57 47.39 -2.81
N ASP A 485 -23.95 48.57 -2.69
CA ASP A 485 -24.45 49.75 -1.98
C ASP A 485 -23.29 50.75 -1.90
N GLY A 486 -23.16 51.53 -2.96
CA GLY A 486 -22.25 52.65 -3.11
C GLY A 486 -22.77 53.51 -4.24
N GLU A 487 -23.71 54.40 -3.89
CA GLU A 487 -24.25 55.48 -4.73
C GLU A 487 -23.15 56.37 -5.34
#